data_AF-A0A9E8SCE3-F1
#
_entry.id   AF-A0A9E8SCE3-F1
#
_cell.length_a   1.000
_cell.length_b   1.000
_cell.length_c   1.000
_cell.angle_alpha   90.00
_cell.angle_beta   90.00
_cell.angle_gamma   90.00
#
_symmetry.space_group_name_H-M   'P 1'
#
loop_
_entity.id
_entity.type
_entity.pdbx_description
1 polymer ?
#
loop_
_entity_poly.entity_id
_entity_poly.type
_entity_poly.pdbx_seq_one_letter_code
_entity_poly.pdbx_strand_id
1 'polypeptide(L)'
;MKSFILDVLEDLKTNGENLSDLIFILPSRRAGVFLKKELFNVSDSTLFSPTIISIEEFVEDLAQLKSITNTELLFEFYNTYTHLTPSQERESFESFAKWAQILLQDFNEIDRYLIPQNNIFDYLSAIKELEHWSTEKDQDRICRKLSQIRNKLKRYYSHYTSTLIDKKLGYQGLIYREAVKNIENYCAGNTNRHIFLGFNALNTAEETIIQELLLNNMAETYWDIDQVFLSNPIHDAALFTRQHKDNWKHFKKHPFKWVTNHYSEEKNIQVFGIPKNVGQAKTIGTLLKQIAQTNPN
;
A
#
# COMPACT_ATOMS: atom_id res chain seq x y z
N MET A 1 -7.37 -12.13 24.80
CA MET A 1 -6.98 -10.79 24.33
C MET A 1 -8.05 -10.36 23.34
N LYS A 2 -8.67 -9.19 23.52
CA LYS A 2 -9.57 -8.66 22.50
C LYS A 2 -8.76 -8.39 21.22
N SER A 3 -9.39 -8.55 20.07
CA SER A 3 -8.73 -8.25 18.80
C SER A 3 -8.76 -6.74 18.56
N PHE A 4 -7.73 -6.19 17.92
CA PHE A 4 -7.68 -4.78 17.56
C PHE A 4 -8.92 -4.32 16.77
N ILE A 5 -9.41 -5.18 15.85
CA ILE A 5 -10.64 -4.94 15.09
C ILE A 5 -11.86 -4.82 16.01
N LEU A 6 -11.97 -5.68 17.02
CA LEU A 6 -13.06 -5.64 17.98
C LEU A 6 -13.03 -4.32 18.78
N ASP A 7 -11.85 -3.91 19.24
CA ASP A 7 -11.69 -2.64 19.98
C ASP A 7 -12.11 -1.43 19.14
N VAL A 8 -11.75 -1.41 17.84
CA VAL A 8 -12.18 -0.36 16.89
C VAL A 8 -13.70 -0.29 16.77
N LEU A 9 -14.36 -1.44 16.61
CA LEU A 9 -15.82 -1.50 16.46
C LEU A 9 -16.55 -1.08 17.75
N GLU A 10 -16.02 -1.48 18.91
CA GLU A 10 -16.55 -1.06 20.22
C GLU A 10 -16.41 0.45 20.44
N ASP A 11 -15.27 1.04 20.07
CA ASP A 11 -15.04 2.50 20.15
C ASP A 11 -16.02 3.28 19.27
N LEU A 12 -16.14 2.90 17.99
CA LEU A 12 -17.08 3.55 17.05
C LEU A 12 -18.51 3.51 17.59
N LYS A 13 -18.94 2.36 18.11
CA LYS A 13 -20.27 2.19 18.72
C LYS A 13 -20.43 3.05 19.98
N THR A 14 -19.40 3.12 20.83
CA THR A 14 -19.41 3.94 22.05
C THR A 14 -19.49 5.43 21.74
N ASN A 15 -18.87 5.85 20.65
CA ASN A 15 -18.94 7.22 20.14
C ASN A 15 -20.28 7.54 19.44
N GLY A 16 -21.20 6.58 19.36
CA GLY A 16 -22.53 6.76 18.79
C GLY A 16 -22.59 6.72 17.26
N GLU A 17 -21.55 6.18 16.62
CA GLU A 17 -21.51 6.05 15.15
C GLU A 17 -22.47 4.97 14.67
N ASN A 18 -23.20 5.27 13.59
CA ASN A 18 -23.95 4.25 12.88
C ASN A 18 -22.99 3.48 11.96
N LEU A 19 -22.60 2.27 12.38
CA LEU A 19 -21.66 1.44 11.63
C LEU A 19 -22.12 1.18 10.18
N SER A 20 -23.42 1.13 9.90
CA SER A 20 -23.95 0.90 8.55
C SER A 20 -23.63 2.02 7.57
N ASP A 21 -23.40 3.24 8.06
CA ASP A 21 -23.13 4.43 7.24
C ASP A 21 -21.63 4.63 6.97
N LEU A 22 -20.77 3.78 7.55
CA LEU A 22 -19.32 3.88 7.45
C LEU A 22 -18.75 3.08 6.28
N ILE A 23 -17.64 3.57 5.75
CA ILE A 23 -16.80 2.87 4.77
C ILE A 23 -15.50 2.45 5.47
N PHE A 24 -15.34 1.16 5.73
CA PHE A 24 -14.11 0.60 6.27
C PHE A 24 -13.14 0.30 5.13
N ILE A 25 -11.96 0.90 5.20
CA ILE A 25 -10.86 0.69 4.26
C ILE A 25 -9.77 -0.08 5.01
N LEU A 26 -9.40 -1.25 4.50
CA LEU A 26 -8.42 -2.14 5.13
C LEU A 26 -7.19 -2.39 4.23
N PRO A 27 -6.04 -2.78 4.80
CA PRO A 27 -4.83 -3.09 4.02
C PRO A 27 -4.99 -4.29 3.08
N SER A 28 -6.02 -5.11 3.26
CA SER A 28 -6.29 -6.26 2.39
C SER A 28 -7.74 -6.74 2.50
N ARG A 29 -8.21 -7.43 1.46
CA ARG A 29 -9.50 -8.15 1.49
C ARG A 29 -9.58 -9.17 2.62
N ARG A 30 -8.46 -9.81 2.98
CA ARG A 30 -8.39 -10.79 4.07
C ARG A 30 -8.71 -10.13 5.42
N ALA A 31 -8.18 -8.94 5.68
CA ALA A 31 -8.53 -8.18 6.88
C ALA A 31 -10.02 -7.85 6.94
N GLY A 32 -10.63 -7.52 5.79
CA GLY A 32 -12.08 -7.29 5.68
C GLY A 32 -12.94 -8.49 6.09
N VAL A 33 -12.49 -9.72 5.85
CA VAL A 33 -13.19 -10.95 6.32
C VAL A 33 -13.21 -11.01 7.85
N PHE A 34 -12.10 -10.66 8.51
CA PHE A 34 -12.05 -10.61 9.98
C PHE A 34 -12.94 -9.50 10.54
N LEU A 35 -12.95 -8.31 9.91
CA LEU A 35 -13.86 -7.24 10.31
C LEU A 35 -15.34 -7.65 10.19
N LYS A 36 -15.73 -8.34 9.12
CA LYS A 36 -17.09 -8.91 9.00
C LYS A 36 -17.43 -9.89 10.13
N LYS A 37 -16.46 -10.72 10.53
CA LYS A 37 -16.65 -11.67 11.63
C LYS A 37 -16.84 -10.94 12.96
N GLU A 38 -16.00 -9.95 13.27
CA GLU A 38 -16.13 -9.20 14.52
C GLU A 38 -17.36 -8.30 14.55
N LEU A 39 -17.77 -7.75 13.41
CA LEU A 39 -19.00 -6.98 13.29
C LEU A 39 -20.22 -7.78 13.76
N PHE A 40 -20.29 -9.08 13.40
CA PHE A 40 -21.34 -9.97 13.88
C PHE A 40 -21.34 -10.10 15.41
N ASN A 41 -20.17 -10.13 16.06
CA ASN A 41 -20.04 -10.28 17.51
C ASN A 41 -20.44 -9.01 18.28
N VAL A 42 -20.29 -7.82 17.67
CA VAL A 42 -20.54 -6.51 18.32
C VAL A 42 -21.98 -6.00 18.09
N SER A 43 -22.68 -6.58 17.12
CA SER A 43 -24.02 -6.17 16.73
C SER A 43 -25.08 -6.71 17.70
N ASP A 44 -25.69 -5.82 18.50
CA ASP A 44 -26.79 -6.20 19.42
C ASP A 44 -28.14 -6.38 18.68
N SER A 45 -28.21 -5.93 17.43
CA SER A 45 -29.40 -5.99 16.59
C SER A 45 -29.02 -6.16 15.11
N THR A 46 -30.00 -6.51 14.28
CA THR A 46 -29.79 -6.61 12.83
C THR A 46 -29.41 -5.24 12.26
N LEU A 47 -28.24 -5.14 11.65
CA LEU A 47 -27.77 -3.95 10.96
C LEU A 47 -27.41 -4.25 9.51
N PHE A 48 -27.48 -3.22 8.65
CA PHE A 48 -26.94 -3.33 7.30
C PHE A 48 -25.42 -3.35 7.37
N SER A 49 -24.79 -4.28 6.65
CA SER A 49 -23.33 -4.34 6.61
C SER A 49 -22.78 -3.00 6.11
N PRO A 50 -21.79 -2.39 6.78
CA PRO A 50 -21.05 -1.29 6.21
C PRO A 50 -20.42 -1.69 4.88
N THR A 51 -19.99 -0.67 4.15
CA THR A 51 -19.07 -0.88 3.03
C THR A 51 -17.71 -1.26 3.60
N ILE A 52 -17.19 -2.42 3.20
CA ILE A 52 -15.92 -2.95 3.68
C ILE A 52 -15.10 -3.32 2.45
N ILE A 53 -14.05 -2.54 2.20
CA ILE A 53 -13.22 -2.63 0.99
C ILE A 53 -11.74 -2.61 1.35
N SER A 54 -10.90 -3.14 0.46
CA SER A 54 -9.45 -2.96 0.60
C SER A 54 -9.01 -1.59 0.09
N ILE A 55 -7.78 -1.17 0.45
CA ILE A 55 -7.18 0.05 -0.08
C ILE A 55 -7.09 0.01 -1.61
N GLU A 56 -6.79 -1.15 -2.19
CA GLU A 56 -6.73 -1.31 -3.65
C GLU A 56 -8.09 -1.06 -4.31
N GLU A 57 -9.17 -1.58 -3.72
CA GLU A 57 -10.54 -1.35 -4.23
C GLU A 57 -10.93 0.11 -4.10
N PHE A 58 -10.55 0.75 -2.99
CA PHE A 58 -10.80 2.17 -2.78
C PHE A 58 -10.08 3.04 -3.80
N VAL A 59 -8.79 2.78 -4.08
CA VAL A 59 -8.06 3.58 -5.06
C VAL A 59 -8.47 3.30 -6.51
N GLU A 60 -8.93 2.09 -6.84
CA GLU A 60 -9.58 1.83 -8.13
C GLU A 60 -10.82 2.71 -8.34
N ASP A 61 -11.67 2.80 -7.31
CA ASP A 61 -12.86 3.65 -7.35
C ASP A 61 -12.49 5.13 -7.44
N LEU A 62 -11.56 5.62 -6.63
CA LEU A 62 -11.08 7.00 -6.71
C LEU A 62 -10.46 7.33 -8.08
N ALA A 63 -9.64 6.44 -8.63
CA ALA A 63 -8.98 6.64 -9.91
C ALA A 63 -9.93 6.50 -11.11
N GLN A 64 -11.07 5.82 -10.93
CA GLN A 64 -11.95 5.38 -12.02
C GLN A 64 -11.20 4.52 -13.05
N LEU A 65 -10.29 3.67 -12.56
CA LEU A 65 -9.46 2.75 -13.34
C LEU A 65 -9.57 1.33 -12.77
N LYS A 66 -9.46 0.33 -13.64
CA LYS A 66 -9.41 -1.08 -13.24
C LYS A 66 -8.00 -1.64 -13.31
N SER A 67 -7.61 -2.43 -12.32
CA SER A 67 -6.38 -3.20 -12.38
C SER A 67 -6.46 -4.30 -13.44
N ILE A 68 -5.32 -4.56 -14.08
CA ILE A 68 -5.13 -5.64 -15.05
C ILE A 68 -3.95 -6.52 -14.66
N THR A 69 -3.90 -7.73 -15.19
CA THR A 69 -2.86 -8.69 -14.85
C THR A 69 -1.50 -8.26 -15.37
N ASN A 70 -0.41 -8.73 -14.74
CA ASN A 70 0.96 -8.48 -15.21
C ASN A 70 1.17 -8.95 -16.66
N THR A 71 0.48 -10.02 -17.08
CA THR A 71 0.52 -10.51 -18.46
C THR A 71 -0.09 -9.50 -19.41
N GLU A 72 -1.27 -8.96 -19.10
CA GLU A 72 -1.93 -7.93 -19.91
C GLU A 72 -1.09 -6.65 -19.94
N LEU A 73 -0.53 -6.22 -18.79
CA LEU A 73 0.37 -5.07 -18.72
C LEU A 73 1.57 -5.23 -19.65
N LEU A 74 2.15 -6.42 -19.72
CA LEU A 74 3.28 -6.72 -20.59
C LEU A 74 2.91 -6.64 -22.08
N PHE A 75 1.73 -7.13 -22.48
CA PHE A 75 1.25 -7.01 -23.85
C PHE A 75 0.90 -5.57 -24.22
N GLU A 76 0.25 -4.83 -23.33
CA GLU A 76 -0.02 -3.39 -23.52
C GLU A 76 1.29 -2.61 -23.66
N PHE A 77 2.32 -2.98 -22.89
CA PHE A 77 3.61 -2.34 -23.00
C PHE A 77 4.35 -2.74 -24.29
N TYR A 78 4.19 -3.98 -24.75
CA TYR A 78 4.71 -4.39 -26.06
C TYR A 78 4.06 -3.62 -27.22
N ASN A 79 2.77 -3.32 -27.13
CA ASN A 79 2.09 -2.46 -28.10
C ASN A 79 2.70 -1.05 -28.10
N THR A 80 2.94 -0.49 -26.92
CA THR A 80 3.64 0.81 -26.77
C THR A 80 5.03 0.77 -27.40
N TYR A 81 5.80 -0.28 -27.09
CA TYR A 81 7.15 -0.47 -27.61
C TYR A 81 7.18 -0.56 -29.12
N THR A 82 6.33 -1.40 -29.72
CA THR A 82 6.28 -1.58 -31.19
C THR A 82 5.75 -0.35 -31.91
N HIS A 83 4.82 0.40 -31.31
CA HIS A 83 4.34 1.68 -31.84
C HIS A 83 5.45 2.75 -31.88
N LEU A 84 6.26 2.84 -30.82
CA LEU A 84 7.26 3.90 -30.68
C LEU A 84 8.66 3.52 -31.21
N THR A 85 8.92 2.23 -31.44
CA THR A 85 10.21 1.72 -31.92
C THR A 85 10.16 1.39 -33.41
N PRO A 86 11.10 1.93 -34.23
CA PRO A 86 11.21 1.58 -35.65
C PRO A 86 11.37 0.08 -35.86
N SER A 87 10.78 -0.48 -36.92
CA SER A 87 10.77 -1.93 -37.18
C SER A 87 12.16 -2.58 -37.17
N GLN A 88 13.19 -1.87 -37.62
CA GLN A 88 14.59 -2.32 -37.64
C GLN A 88 15.26 -2.42 -36.25
N GLU A 89 14.69 -1.75 -35.23
CA GLU A 89 15.18 -1.74 -33.85
C GLU A 89 14.31 -2.61 -32.92
N ARG A 90 13.31 -3.31 -33.47
CA ARG A 90 12.40 -4.13 -32.68
C ARG A 90 13.03 -5.47 -32.33
N GLU A 91 13.00 -5.79 -31.04
CA GLU A 91 13.40 -7.07 -30.49
C GLU A 91 12.23 -8.08 -30.54
N SER A 92 12.56 -9.38 -30.48
CA SER A 92 11.54 -10.42 -30.29
C SER A 92 10.80 -10.18 -28.97
N PHE A 93 9.53 -10.62 -28.90
CA PHE A 93 8.75 -10.49 -27.67
C PHE A 93 9.45 -11.12 -26.46
N GLU A 94 10.11 -12.27 -26.63
CA GLU A 94 10.87 -12.92 -25.55
C GLU A 94 12.02 -12.05 -25.03
N SER A 95 12.76 -11.39 -25.93
CA SER A 95 13.87 -10.52 -25.54
C SER A 95 13.36 -9.25 -24.85
N PHE A 96 12.31 -8.66 -25.42
CA PHE A 96 11.57 -7.53 -24.84
C PHE A 96 11.09 -7.83 -23.42
N ALA A 97 10.43 -8.98 -23.23
CA ALA A 97 9.77 -9.34 -21.98
C ALA A 97 10.73 -9.35 -20.78
N LYS A 98 11.99 -9.74 -20.99
CA LYS A 98 13.01 -9.83 -19.94
C LYS A 98 13.28 -8.47 -19.28
N TRP A 99 13.49 -7.42 -20.06
CA TRP A 99 13.75 -6.08 -19.52
C TRP A 99 12.47 -5.29 -19.27
N ALA A 100 11.40 -5.57 -20.02
CA ALA A 100 10.12 -4.89 -19.87
C ALA A 100 9.49 -5.11 -18.49
N GLN A 101 9.62 -6.32 -17.92
CA GLN A 101 9.11 -6.61 -16.57
C GLN A 101 9.79 -5.74 -15.50
N ILE A 102 11.11 -5.59 -15.57
CA ILE A 102 11.86 -4.73 -14.65
C ILE A 102 11.38 -3.28 -14.80
N LEU A 103 11.23 -2.82 -16.04
CA LEU A 103 10.80 -1.45 -16.29
C LEU A 103 9.36 -1.18 -15.84
N LEU A 104 8.45 -2.15 -16.00
CA LEU A 104 7.09 -2.04 -15.48
C LEU A 104 7.07 -1.96 -13.96
N GLN A 105 7.96 -2.69 -13.28
CA GLN A 105 8.13 -2.57 -11.84
C GLN A 105 8.66 -1.18 -11.46
N ASP A 106 9.64 -0.64 -12.18
CA ASP A 106 10.15 0.71 -11.94
C ASP A 106 9.04 1.76 -12.11
N PHE A 107 8.22 1.65 -13.16
CA PHE A 107 7.07 2.54 -13.37
C PHE A 107 6.05 2.42 -12.22
N ASN A 108 5.80 1.20 -11.74
CA ASN A 108 4.93 0.97 -10.60
C ASN A 108 5.43 1.68 -9.35
N GLU A 109 6.72 1.57 -9.01
CA GLU A 109 7.30 2.22 -7.84
C GLU A 109 7.32 3.76 -7.98
N ILE A 110 7.69 4.27 -9.16
CA ILE A 110 7.68 5.70 -9.46
C ILE A 110 6.30 6.28 -9.19
N ASP A 111 5.25 5.60 -9.63
CA ASP A 111 3.87 6.09 -9.51
C ASP A 111 3.29 5.88 -8.12
N ARG A 112 3.55 4.74 -7.50
CA ARG A 112 3.10 4.42 -6.14
C ARG A 112 3.65 5.40 -5.09
N TYR A 113 4.89 5.85 -5.25
CA TYR A 113 5.53 6.82 -4.36
C TYR A 113 5.41 8.27 -4.84
N LEU A 114 4.59 8.53 -5.87
CA LEU A 114 4.36 9.85 -6.46
C LEU A 114 5.65 10.57 -6.92
N ILE A 115 6.70 9.83 -7.25
CA ILE A 115 7.99 10.40 -7.67
C ILE A 115 7.80 11.19 -8.97
N PRO A 116 8.30 12.44 -9.08
CA PRO A 116 8.22 13.20 -10.33
C PRO A 116 8.96 12.47 -11.45
N GLN A 117 8.23 12.09 -12.51
CA GLN A 117 8.74 11.16 -13.51
C GLN A 117 9.90 11.76 -14.33
N ASN A 118 9.87 13.07 -14.57
CA ASN A 118 10.95 13.75 -15.28
C ASN A 118 12.27 13.66 -14.50
N ASN A 119 12.22 13.82 -13.18
CA ASN A 119 13.40 13.88 -12.32
C ASN A 119 14.07 12.52 -12.20
N ILE A 120 13.31 11.44 -12.05
CA ILE A 120 13.88 10.09 -11.87
C ILE A 120 14.59 9.60 -13.14
N PHE A 121 14.03 9.87 -14.32
CA PHE A 121 14.67 9.50 -15.58
C PHE A 121 15.96 10.30 -15.84
N ASP A 122 16.00 11.56 -15.41
CA ASP A 122 17.21 12.39 -15.45
C ASP A 122 18.28 11.85 -14.49
N TYR A 123 17.88 11.48 -13.26
CA TYR A 123 18.78 10.93 -12.25
C TYR A 123 19.38 9.57 -12.65
N LEU A 124 18.57 8.65 -13.18
CA LEU A 124 19.05 7.35 -13.69
C LEU A 124 20.05 7.51 -14.84
N SER A 125 19.87 8.55 -15.65
CA SER A 125 20.83 8.86 -16.72
C SER A 125 22.15 9.36 -16.13
N ALA A 126 22.10 10.24 -15.13
CA ALA A 126 23.28 10.78 -14.46
C ALA A 126 24.09 9.71 -13.69
N ILE A 127 23.44 8.74 -13.04
CA ILE A 127 24.16 7.61 -12.40
C ILE A 127 24.93 6.80 -13.44
N LYS A 128 24.29 6.50 -14.59
CA LYS A 128 24.97 5.76 -15.65
C LYS A 128 26.13 6.55 -16.29
N GLU A 129 26.03 7.88 -16.34
CA GLU A 129 27.15 8.75 -16.74
C GLU A 129 28.34 8.60 -15.77
N LEU A 130 28.09 8.58 -14.46
CA LEU A 130 29.13 8.40 -13.44
C LEU A 130 29.76 7.00 -13.49
N GLU A 131 28.98 5.94 -13.74
CA GLU A 131 29.49 4.57 -13.90
C GLU A 131 30.39 4.40 -15.14
N HIS A 132 30.14 5.19 -16.18
CA HIS A 132 30.87 5.16 -17.45
C HIS A 132 31.97 6.22 -17.54
N TRP A 133 32.53 6.68 -16.41
CA TRP A 133 33.64 7.63 -16.41
C TRP A 133 34.89 7.03 -17.07
N SER A 134 34.95 7.12 -18.40
CA SER A 134 36.10 6.80 -19.25
C SER A 134 36.69 8.08 -19.85
N THR A 135 37.93 7.97 -20.32
CA THR A 135 38.74 9.06 -20.88
C THR A 135 38.01 9.86 -21.97
N GLU A 136 38.35 11.15 -22.07
CA GLU A 136 37.67 12.24 -22.81
C GLU A 136 37.16 11.93 -24.24
N LYS A 137 37.68 10.91 -24.93
CA LYS A 137 37.31 10.58 -26.32
C LYS A 137 35.99 9.80 -26.47
N ASP A 138 35.52 9.12 -25.43
CA ASP A 138 34.25 8.34 -25.48
C ASP A 138 33.06 9.06 -24.81
N GLN A 139 33.31 10.18 -24.12
CA GLN A 139 32.28 10.92 -23.35
C GLN A 139 31.13 11.40 -24.24
N ASP A 140 31.41 12.05 -25.38
CA ASP A 140 30.36 12.56 -26.27
C ASP A 140 29.43 11.46 -26.80
N ARG A 141 29.97 10.27 -27.07
CA ARG A 141 29.21 9.13 -27.57
C ARG A 141 28.36 8.51 -26.47
N ILE A 142 28.90 8.39 -25.25
CA ILE A 142 28.19 7.87 -24.07
C ILE A 142 27.03 8.82 -23.70
N CYS A 143 27.28 10.12 -23.60
CA CYS A 143 26.26 11.13 -23.29
C CYS A 143 25.10 11.12 -24.31
N ARG A 144 25.41 11.01 -25.61
CA ARG A 144 24.39 10.86 -26.65
C ARG A 144 23.55 9.60 -26.48
N LYS A 145 24.19 8.45 -26.19
CA LYS A 145 23.49 7.18 -25.97
C LYS A 145 22.60 7.20 -24.73
N LEU A 146 23.06 7.80 -23.63
CA LEU A 146 22.28 7.93 -22.40
C LEU A 146 21.09 8.89 -22.59
N SER A 147 21.30 10.02 -23.28
CA SER A 147 20.21 10.92 -23.66
C SER A 147 19.16 10.22 -24.54
N GLN A 148 19.58 9.35 -25.47
CA GLN A 148 18.66 8.55 -26.28
C GLN A 148 17.85 7.56 -25.43
N ILE A 149 18.49 6.84 -24.50
CA ILE A 149 17.81 5.91 -23.58
C ILE A 149 16.78 6.66 -22.73
N ARG A 150 17.17 7.80 -22.17
CA ARG A 150 16.31 8.68 -21.37
C ARG A 150 15.08 9.14 -22.14
N ASN A 151 15.28 9.63 -23.36
CA ASN A 151 14.19 10.09 -24.21
C ASN A 151 13.25 8.95 -24.61
N LYS A 152 13.79 7.75 -24.89
CA LYS A 152 12.98 6.55 -25.13
C LYS A 152 12.14 6.20 -23.90
N LEU A 153 12.75 6.22 -22.71
CA LEU A 153 12.08 5.90 -21.44
C LEU A 153 10.92 6.85 -21.13
N LYS A 154 11.16 8.16 -21.25
CA LYS A 154 10.13 9.20 -21.09
C LYS A 154 8.97 8.96 -22.05
N ARG A 155 9.26 8.72 -23.33
CA ARG A 155 8.23 8.47 -24.36
C ARG A 155 7.44 7.18 -24.11
N TYR A 156 8.11 6.11 -23.72
CA TYR A 156 7.48 4.85 -23.35
C TYR A 156 6.54 5.03 -22.17
N TYR A 157 7.02 5.64 -21.08
CA TYR A 157 6.18 5.90 -19.90
C TYR A 157 4.95 6.72 -20.26
N SER A 158 5.13 7.86 -20.94
CA SER A 158 4.02 8.76 -21.28
C SER A 158 2.98 8.11 -22.17
N HIS A 159 3.41 7.41 -23.23
CA HIS A 159 2.47 6.74 -24.15
C HIS A 159 1.79 5.53 -23.49
N TYR A 160 2.53 4.77 -22.68
CA TYR A 160 1.99 3.61 -21.98
C TYR A 160 0.91 4.02 -20.98
N THR A 161 1.21 5.00 -20.12
CA THR A 161 0.26 5.49 -19.12
C THR A 161 -0.97 6.15 -19.76
N SER A 162 -0.79 6.97 -20.80
CA SER A 162 -1.93 7.56 -21.51
C SER A 162 -2.84 6.50 -22.13
N THR A 163 -2.24 5.47 -22.77
CA THR A 163 -3.00 4.37 -23.38
C THR A 163 -3.79 3.58 -22.35
N LEU A 164 -3.20 3.30 -21.18
CA LEU A 164 -3.90 2.62 -20.09
C LEU A 164 -5.06 3.45 -19.54
N ILE A 165 -4.84 4.75 -19.30
CA ILE A 165 -5.87 5.67 -18.80
C ILE A 165 -7.03 5.78 -19.80
N ASP A 166 -6.74 5.91 -21.10
CA ASP A 166 -7.75 5.97 -22.17
C ASP A 166 -8.61 4.71 -22.21
N LYS A 167 -8.00 3.54 -21.92
CA LYS A 167 -8.67 2.25 -21.80
C LYS A 167 -9.39 2.03 -20.47
N LYS A 168 -9.29 2.97 -19.52
CA LYS A 168 -9.76 2.82 -18.13
C LYS A 168 -9.09 1.67 -17.37
N LEU A 169 -7.82 1.42 -17.67
CA LEU A 169 -6.99 0.38 -17.07
C LEU A 169 -5.79 0.99 -16.35
N GLY A 170 -5.15 0.24 -15.45
CA GLY A 170 -3.90 0.66 -14.84
C GLY A 170 -3.17 -0.46 -14.11
N TYR A 171 -1.85 -0.31 -13.98
CA TYR A 171 -1.10 -1.03 -12.94
C TYR A 171 -1.26 -0.30 -11.61
N GLN A 172 -0.97 -0.98 -10.51
CA GLN A 172 -1.25 -0.51 -9.16
C GLN A 172 -0.72 0.91 -8.89
N GLY A 173 0.55 1.18 -9.21
CA GLY A 173 1.15 2.51 -9.04
C GLY A 173 0.44 3.61 -9.82
N LEU A 174 0.07 3.36 -11.08
CA LEU A 174 -0.68 4.32 -11.90
C LEU A 174 -2.06 4.61 -11.31
N ILE A 175 -2.76 3.58 -10.84
CA ILE A 175 -4.06 3.71 -10.17
C ILE A 175 -3.92 4.60 -8.93
N TYR A 176 -2.91 4.35 -8.09
CA TYR A 176 -2.61 5.20 -6.93
C TYR A 176 -2.35 6.66 -7.32
N ARG A 177 -1.54 6.89 -8.35
CA ARG A 177 -1.24 8.25 -8.82
C ARG A 177 -2.49 8.97 -9.35
N GLU A 178 -3.34 8.30 -10.13
CA GLU A 178 -4.59 8.89 -10.61
C GLU A 178 -5.61 9.09 -9.48
N ALA A 179 -5.68 8.19 -8.50
CA ALA A 179 -6.51 8.37 -7.31
C ALA A 179 -6.13 9.65 -6.55
N VAL A 180 -4.82 9.92 -6.38
CA VAL A 180 -4.33 11.17 -5.77
C VAL A 180 -4.72 12.41 -6.60
N LYS A 181 -4.79 12.32 -7.93
CA LYS A 181 -5.26 13.45 -8.75
C LYS A 181 -6.75 13.72 -8.58
N ASN A 182 -7.54 12.68 -8.28
CA ASN A 182 -8.99 12.77 -8.15
C ASN A 182 -9.49 13.01 -6.72
N ILE A 183 -8.63 12.90 -5.71
CA ILE A 183 -9.05 12.94 -4.31
C ILE A 183 -9.72 14.27 -3.90
N GLU A 184 -9.25 15.41 -4.40
CA GLU A 184 -9.88 16.71 -4.11
C GLU A 184 -11.31 16.78 -4.66
N ASN A 185 -11.52 16.30 -5.89
CA ASN A 185 -12.84 16.23 -6.51
C ASN A 185 -13.75 15.24 -5.78
N TYR A 186 -13.19 14.11 -5.31
CA TYR A 186 -13.92 13.14 -4.51
C TYR A 186 -14.41 13.75 -3.19
N CYS A 187 -13.53 14.45 -2.46
CA CYS A 187 -13.89 15.14 -1.22
C CYS A 187 -14.97 16.22 -1.44
N ALA A 188 -14.92 16.94 -2.58
CA ALA A 188 -15.91 17.96 -2.90
C ALA A 188 -17.31 17.38 -3.25
N GLY A 189 -17.35 16.17 -3.82
CA GLY A 189 -18.57 15.52 -4.31
C GLY A 189 -19.19 14.50 -3.35
N ASN A 190 -18.58 14.24 -2.20
CA ASN A 190 -18.98 13.16 -1.31
C ASN A 190 -18.97 13.60 0.16
N THR A 191 -19.81 12.99 0.98
CA THR A 191 -19.90 13.21 2.44
C THR A 191 -19.73 11.93 3.25
N ASN A 192 -19.35 10.83 2.59
CA ASN A 192 -19.15 9.54 3.23
C ASN A 192 -18.00 9.60 4.25
N ARG A 193 -18.16 8.84 5.34
CA ARG A 193 -17.16 8.74 6.40
C ARG A 193 -16.35 7.46 6.27
N HIS A 194 -15.03 7.61 6.26
CA HIS A 194 -14.07 6.56 5.97
C HIS A 194 -13.29 6.17 7.22
N ILE A 195 -13.21 4.88 7.51
CA ILE A 195 -12.45 4.35 8.63
C ILE A 195 -11.26 3.57 8.09
N PHE A 196 -10.06 4.11 8.26
CA PHE A 196 -8.81 3.43 7.93
C PHE A 196 -8.30 2.70 9.17
N LEU A 197 -8.12 1.38 9.10
CA LEU A 197 -7.65 0.59 10.24
C LEU A 197 -6.63 -0.47 9.86
N GLY A 198 -5.60 -0.62 10.70
CA GLY A 198 -4.58 -1.68 10.57
C GLY A 198 -3.47 -1.37 9.55
N PHE A 199 -3.31 -0.11 9.16
CA PHE A 199 -2.19 0.34 8.31
C PHE A 199 -0.93 0.59 9.15
N ASN A 200 0.24 0.39 8.53
CA ASN A 200 1.54 0.68 9.15
C ASN A 200 2.47 1.37 8.13
N ALA A 201 3.04 0.59 7.21
CA ALA A 201 3.90 1.09 6.13
C ALA A 201 3.05 1.52 4.93
N LEU A 202 2.71 2.80 4.88
CA LEU A 202 1.98 3.42 3.77
C LEU A 202 2.98 3.86 2.70
N ASN A 203 2.56 3.80 1.44
CA ASN A 203 3.26 4.48 0.36
C ASN A 203 2.81 5.95 0.25
N THR A 204 3.58 6.80 -0.43
CA THR A 204 3.30 8.24 -0.53
C THR A 204 1.89 8.55 -1.06
N ALA A 205 1.38 7.76 -2.01
CA ALA A 205 0.04 7.97 -2.54
C ALA A 205 -1.05 7.65 -1.52
N GLU A 206 -0.93 6.53 -0.79
CA GLU A 206 -1.82 6.20 0.32
C GLU A 206 -1.79 7.26 1.41
N GLU A 207 -0.60 7.71 1.83
CA GLU A 207 -0.47 8.79 2.81
C GLU A 207 -1.16 10.08 2.36
N THR A 208 -1.03 10.43 1.07
CA THR A 208 -1.64 11.64 0.50
C THR A 208 -3.17 11.54 0.52
N ILE A 209 -3.71 10.40 0.08
CA ILE A 209 -5.16 10.14 0.06
C ILE A 209 -5.75 10.20 1.47
N ILE A 210 -5.12 9.50 2.42
CA ILE A 210 -5.60 9.44 3.81
C ILE A 210 -5.53 10.84 4.45
N GLN A 211 -4.43 11.56 4.26
CA GLN A 211 -4.28 12.91 4.80
C GLN A 211 -5.33 13.87 4.24
N GLU A 212 -5.64 13.80 2.94
CA GLU A 212 -6.64 14.68 2.34
C GLU A 212 -8.03 14.42 2.93
N LEU A 213 -8.43 13.16 3.08
CA LEU A 213 -9.71 12.80 3.72
C LEU A 213 -9.76 13.24 5.19
N LEU A 214 -8.65 13.09 5.92
CA LEU A 214 -8.53 13.55 7.31
C LEU A 214 -8.63 15.07 7.44
N LEU A 215 -8.07 15.83 6.48
CA LEU A 215 -8.14 17.30 6.48
C LEU A 215 -9.55 17.81 6.15
N ASN A 216 -10.33 17.04 5.37
CA ASN A 216 -11.72 17.33 5.04
C ASN A 216 -12.72 16.77 6.08
N ASN A 217 -12.25 16.22 7.21
CA ASN A 217 -13.06 15.57 8.25
C ASN A 217 -13.93 14.41 7.73
N MET A 218 -13.49 13.74 6.67
CA MET A 218 -14.17 12.62 6.03
C MET A 218 -13.59 11.27 6.45
N ALA A 219 -12.56 11.25 7.27
CA ALA A 219 -11.89 10.03 7.69
C ALA A 219 -11.50 10.01 9.18
N GLU A 220 -11.31 8.80 9.69
CA GLU A 220 -10.64 8.52 10.95
C GLU A 220 -9.65 7.36 10.77
N THR A 221 -8.51 7.43 11.47
CA THR A 221 -7.45 6.41 11.40
C THR A 221 -7.28 5.70 12.73
N TYR A 222 -7.25 4.37 12.68
CA TYR A 222 -7.01 3.50 13.82
C TYR A 222 -5.68 2.77 13.62
N TRP A 223 -4.74 3.01 14.54
CA TRP A 223 -3.38 2.47 14.49
C TRP A 223 -3.24 1.31 15.47
N ASP A 224 -2.71 0.17 15.00
CA ASP A 224 -2.37 -0.95 15.89
C ASP A 224 -0.90 -0.79 16.33
N ILE A 225 -0.67 0.07 17.32
CA ILE A 225 0.67 0.37 17.83
C ILE A 225 0.72 0.42 19.35
N ASP A 226 1.84 -0.03 19.91
CA ASP A 226 2.11 0.01 21.35
C ASP A 226 3.09 1.14 21.71
N GLN A 227 2.86 1.76 22.87
CA GLN A 227 3.65 2.83 23.43
C GLN A 227 5.13 2.45 23.59
N VAL A 228 5.45 1.20 23.91
CA VAL A 228 6.83 0.71 24.04
C VAL A 228 7.60 0.87 22.73
N PHE A 229 6.95 0.58 21.60
CA PHE A 229 7.57 0.71 20.28
C PHE A 229 7.59 2.16 19.81
N LEU A 230 6.52 2.90 20.06
CA LEU A 230 6.38 4.30 19.63
C LEU A 230 7.36 5.22 20.36
N SER A 231 7.63 4.97 21.64
CA SER A 231 8.57 5.75 22.46
C SER A 231 10.04 5.44 22.19
N ASN A 232 10.34 4.28 21.61
CA ASN A 232 11.71 3.91 21.27
C ASN A 232 12.08 4.44 19.86
N PRO A 233 12.99 5.44 19.75
CA PRO A 233 13.29 6.10 18.47
C PRO A 233 13.93 5.19 17.43
N ILE A 234 14.57 4.09 17.84
CA ILE A 234 15.28 3.17 16.95
C ILE A 234 14.51 1.86 16.70
N HIS A 235 13.29 1.70 17.24
CA HIS A 235 12.53 0.47 17.05
C HIS A 235 11.79 0.48 15.72
N ASP A 236 12.05 -0.50 14.86
CA ASP A 236 11.53 -0.55 13.48
C ASP A 236 10.00 -0.70 13.42
N ALA A 237 9.39 -1.41 14.39
CA ALA A 237 7.94 -1.64 14.42
C ALA A 237 7.10 -0.36 14.45
N ALA A 238 7.65 0.77 14.92
CA ALA A 238 6.98 2.06 14.89
C ALA A 238 7.66 3.07 13.96
N LEU A 239 8.57 2.66 13.07
CA LEU A 239 9.30 3.56 12.18
C LEU A 239 8.37 4.43 11.35
N PHE A 240 7.45 3.81 10.60
CA PHE A 240 6.49 4.51 9.75
C PHE A 240 5.45 5.25 10.59
N THR A 241 4.89 4.60 11.62
CA THR A 241 3.90 5.23 12.50
C THR A 241 4.43 6.50 13.20
N ARG A 242 5.71 6.52 13.62
CA ARG A 242 6.37 7.73 14.13
C ARG A 242 6.43 8.82 13.05
N GLN A 243 6.83 8.46 11.82
CA GLN A 243 6.87 9.41 10.71
C GLN A 243 5.47 9.99 10.41
N HIS A 244 4.41 9.17 10.41
CA HIS A 244 3.04 9.64 10.22
C HIS A 244 2.64 10.62 11.31
N LYS A 245 2.85 10.23 12.58
CA LYS A 245 2.56 11.06 13.75
C LYS A 245 3.27 12.41 13.70
N ASP A 246 4.54 12.42 13.33
CA ASP A 246 5.39 13.63 13.40
C ASP A 246 5.22 14.54 12.18
N ASN A 247 4.96 13.97 10.99
CA ASN A 247 4.98 14.72 9.74
C ASN A 247 3.59 15.09 9.20
N TRP A 248 2.54 14.34 9.52
CA TRP A 248 1.21 14.62 8.96
C TRP A 248 0.61 15.90 9.54
N LYS A 249 0.08 16.76 8.66
CA LYS A 249 -0.51 18.04 9.07
C LYS A 249 -1.69 17.87 10.04
N HIS A 250 -2.46 16.80 9.87
CA HIS A 250 -3.63 16.50 10.70
C HIS A 250 -3.27 16.37 12.19
N PHE A 251 -2.18 15.67 12.53
CA PHE A 251 -1.75 15.41 13.91
C PHE A 251 -1.10 16.62 14.61
N LYS A 252 -0.89 17.74 13.89
CA LYS A 252 -0.51 19.01 14.53
C LYS A 252 -1.68 19.65 15.30
N LYS A 253 -2.92 19.34 14.92
CA LYS A 253 -4.15 19.89 15.52
C LYS A 253 -4.97 18.84 16.24
N HIS A 254 -4.79 17.56 15.91
CA HIS A 254 -5.54 16.45 16.49
C HIS A 254 -4.59 15.49 17.21
N PRO A 255 -5.00 14.92 18.35
CA PRO A 255 -4.17 13.96 19.06
C PRO A 255 -3.97 12.70 18.21
N PHE A 256 -2.76 12.15 18.24
CA PHE A 256 -2.49 10.82 17.72
C PHE A 256 -3.09 9.77 18.67
N LYS A 257 -4.27 9.26 18.31
CA LYS A 257 -5.02 8.27 19.09
C LYS A 257 -4.54 6.84 18.78
N TRP A 258 -5.08 5.85 19.51
CA TRP A 258 -4.84 4.42 19.27
C TRP A 258 -3.40 3.97 19.53
N VAL A 259 -2.84 4.41 20.66
CA VAL A 259 -1.57 3.89 21.18
C VAL A 259 -1.88 3.06 22.43
N THR A 260 -1.63 1.76 22.36
CA THR A 260 -1.92 0.81 23.44
C THR A 260 -0.71 0.61 24.35
N ASN A 261 -0.91 -0.06 25.49
CA ASN A 261 0.16 -0.49 26.41
C ASN A 261 0.14 -2.01 26.65
N HIS A 262 -0.50 -2.75 25.74
CA HIS A 262 -0.71 -4.19 25.89
C HIS A 262 0.59 -4.99 25.92
N TYR A 263 1.66 -4.47 25.32
CA TYR A 263 2.97 -5.13 25.33
C TYR A 263 3.57 -5.18 26.74
N SER A 264 3.38 -4.12 27.52
CA SER A 264 3.91 -4.01 28.90
C SER A 264 3.06 -4.73 29.95
N GLU A 265 1.86 -5.18 29.60
CA GLU A 265 1.02 -5.97 30.49
C GLU A 265 1.68 -7.30 30.87
N GLU A 266 1.42 -7.81 32.07
CA GLU A 266 1.93 -9.08 32.54
C GLU A 266 1.51 -10.23 31.59
N LYS A 267 2.47 -11.07 31.20
CA LYS A 267 2.25 -12.19 30.29
C LYS A 267 2.55 -13.51 31.00
N ASN A 268 1.67 -14.49 30.85
CA ASN A 268 1.96 -15.86 31.23
C ASN A 268 2.82 -16.54 30.15
N ILE A 269 4.15 -16.48 30.31
CA ILE A 269 5.11 -17.07 29.39
C ILE A 269 5.57 -18.42 29.94
N GLN A 270 5.32 -19.49 29.19
CA GLN A 270 5.77 -20.84 29.51
C GLN A 270 6.89 -21.27 28.55
N VAL A 271 8.02 -21.72 29.11
CA VAL A 271 9.18 -22.18 28.34
C VAL A 271 9.32 -23.68 28.49
N PHE A 272 9.31 -24.41 27.37
CA PHE A 272 9.39 -25.87 27.34
C PHE A 272 10.72 -26.33 26.71
N GLY A 273 11.58 -26.98 27.48
CA GLY A 273 12.82 -27.59 26.98
C GLY A 273 12.58 -29.01 26.46
N ILE A 274 12.40 -29.17 25.15
CA ILE A 274 12.05 -30.47 24.55
C ILE A 274 13.10 -30.89 23.51
N PRO A 275 13.76 -32.05 23.69
CA PRO A 275 14.74 -32.54 22.72
C PRO A 275 14.06 -33.13 21.48
N LYS A 276 14.68 -32.93 20.31
CA LYS A 276 14.32 -33.48 19.00
C LYS A 276 12.95 -33.01 18.46
N ASN A 277 12.86 -32.88 17.13
CA ASN A 277 11.65 -32.38 16.44
C ASN A 277 10.40 -33.21 16.75
N VAL A 278 10.53 -34.54 16.87
CA VAL A 278 9.41 -35.43 17.21
C VAL A 278 8.85 -35.15 18.60
N GLY A 279 9.72 -34.84 19.58
CA GLY A 279 9.30 -34.45 20.91
C GLY A 279 8.53 -33.13 20.88
N GLN A 280 9.07 -32.13 20.19
CA GLN A 280 8.43 -30.82 20.03
C GLN A 280 7.03 -30.95 19.41
N ALA A 281 6.89 -31.74 18.34
CA ALA A 281 5.59 -31.98 17.69
C ALA A 281 4.56 -32.64 18.63
N LYS A 282 4.98 -33.63 19.43
CA LYS A 282 4.10 -34.27 20.41
C LYS A 282 3.66 -33.29 21.50
N THR A 283 4.58 -32.50 22.03
CA THR A 283 4.26 -31.51 23.06
C THR A 283 3.32 -30.42 22.54
N ILE A 284 3.54 -29.93 21.31
CA ILE A 284 2.59 -29.00 20.65
C ILE A 284 1.20 -29.63 20.60
N GLY A 285 1.07 -30.90 20.18
CA GLY A 285 -0.21 -31.61 20.16
C GLY A 285 -0.88 -31.71 21.54
N THR A 286 -0.11 -31.98 22.60
CA THR A 286 -0.62 -31.99 23.98
C THR A 286 -1.09 -30.61 24.43
N LEU A 287 -0.31 -29.57 24.16
CA LEU A 287 -0.66 -28.19 24.52
C LEU A 287 -1.93 -27.74 23.79
N LEU A 288 -2.03 -27.99 22.48
CA LEU A 288 -3.22 -27.68 21.71
C LEU A 288 -4.46 -28.42 22.24
N LYS A 289 -4.31 -29.68 22.64
CA LYS A 289 -5.41 -30.45 23.25
C LYS A 289 -5.86 -29.85 24.60
N GLN A 290 -4.92 -29.39 25.42
CA GLN A 290 -5.25 -28.71 26.69
C GLN A 290 -5.93 -27.37 26.44
N ILE A 291 -5.42 -26.57 25.50
CA ILE A 291 -6.00 -25.28 25.12
C ILE A 291 -7.44 -25.47 24.59
N ALA A 292 -7.69 -26.49 23.77
CA ALA A 292 -9.03 -26.78 23.26
C ALA A 292 -10.01 -27.20 24.37
N GLN A 293 -9.52 -27.79 25.47
CA GLN A 293 -10.37 -28.13 26.63
C GLN A 293 -10.67 -26.91 27.51
N THR A 294 -9.71 -25.99 27.66
CA THR A 294 -9.87 -24.80 28.49
C THR A 294 -10.54 -23.63 27.76
N ASN A 295 -10.42 -23.57 26.44
CA ASN A 295 -11.06 -22.57 25.57
C ASN A 295 -11.75 -23.27 24.39
N PRO A 296 -12.97 -23.80 24.56
CA PRO A 296 -13.67 -24.60 23.54
C PRO A 296 -14.25 -23.81 22.36
N ASN A 297 -13.77 -22.59 22.10
CA ASN A 297 -14.27 -21.69 21.04
C ASN A 297 -13.33 -21.63 19.84
#